data_AF-A0A0N1B6C2-F1
#
_entry.id   AF-A0A0N1B6C2-F1
#
_cell.length_a   1.000
_cell.length_b   1.000
_cell.length_c   1.000
_cell.angle_alpha   90.00
_cell.angle_beta   90.00
_cell.angle_gamma   90.00
#
_symmetry.space_group_name_H-M   'P 1'
#
loop_
_entity.id
_entity.type
_entity.pdbx_description
1 polymer ?
#
loop_
_entity_poly.entity_id
_entity_poly.type
_entity_poly.pdbx_seq_one_letter_code
_entity_poly.pdbx_strand_id
1 'polypeptide(L)'
;MPIDPQYWAWLNAEWNAGRLMRPGAALTALRTHPRNFLRKFPIQGNFDPMVSGMTTAYLFNGAAGQRPGAILKTARMHTTETFNIQPMPGQLGEGHPFPVHGVHTGQSSAGPVWYRLDGGGPDLMLTAKLTGCTFVARPVAGTPGAVEVTHLQPHNETGQQLNARMDVPGQQAWGRFKYDIDSRSVNVIGVRVAGQWKIYAQKIDKHAMTIRSVHRIYPPE
;
A
#
# COMPACT_ATOMS: atom_id res chain seq x y z
N MET A 1 8.51 21.31 -13.56
CA MET A 1 7.62 22.19 -14.35
C MET A 1 6.46 22.57 -13.44
N PRO A 2 6.15 23.87 -13.26
CA PRO A 2 4.97 24.26 -12.47
C PRO A 2 3.72 23.80 -13.22
N ILE A 3 2.83 23.07 -12.54
CA ILE A 3 1.55 22.67 -13.11
C ILE A 3 0.57 23.86 -13.01
N ASP A 4 -0.10 24.13 -14.12
CA ASP A 4 -0.98 25.26 -14.43
C ASP A 4 -2.15 25.42 -13.44
N PRO A 5 -2.48 26.63 -12.92
CA PRO A 5 -3.72 26.91 -12.18
C PRO A 5 -5.01 26.35 -12.83
N GLN A 6 -5.02 26.17 -14.15
CA GLN A 6 -6.10 25.51 -14.88
C GLN A 6 -6.29 24.04 -14.48
N TYR A 7 -5.22 23.32 -14.10
CA TYR A 7 -5.29 21.94 -13.61
C TYR A 7 -6.13 21.83 -12.33
N TRP A 8 -6.01 22.81 -11.44
CA TRP A 8 -6.76 22.82 -10.18
C TRP A 8 -8.24 23.14 -10.36
N ALA A 9 -8.54 24.10 -11.24
CA ALA A 9 -9.92 24.38 -11.63
C ALA A 9 -10.55 23.13 -12.26
N TRP A 10 -9.81 22.43 -13.13
CA TRP A 10 -10.24 21.18 -13.74
C TRP A 10 -10.49 20.07 -12.70
N LEU A 11 -9.54 19.76 -11.82
CA LEU A 11 -9.72 18.73 -10.78
C LEU A 11 -10.93 19.01 -9.89
N ASN A 12 -11.12 20.26 -9.46
CA ASN A 12 -12.27 20.66 -8.67
C ASN A 12 -13.58 20.48 -9.43
N ALA A 13 -13.61 20.83 -10.72
CA ALA A 13 -14.76 20.61 -11.58
C ALA A 13 -15.08 19.11 -11.75
N GLU A 14 -14.07 18.26 -11.95
CA GLU A 14 -14.23 16.81 -12.06
C GLU A 14 -14.76 16.19 -10.75
N TRP A 15 -14.26 16.64 -9.60
CA TRP A 15 -14.74 16.21 -8.29
C TRP A 15 -16.18 16.67 -8.02
N ASN A 16 -16.51 17.92 -8.35
CA ASN A 16 -17.86 18.46 -8.17
C ASN A 16 -18.88 17.78 -9.10
N ALA A 17 -18.44 17.38 -10.29
CA ALA A 17 -19.25 16.61 -11.23
C ALA A 17 -19.33 15.11 -10.88
N GLY A 18 -18.63 14.64 -9.83
CA GLY A 18 -18.62 13.24 -9.41
C GLY A 18 -17.92 12.28 -10.38
N ARG A 19 -17.15 12.81 -11.35
CA ARG A 19 -16.40 12.01 -12.33
C ARG A 19 -15.10 11.45 -11.75
N LEU A 20 -14.53 12.16 -10.77
CA LEU A 20 -13.38 11.72 -9.98
C LEU A 20 -13.73 11.73 -8.49
N MET A 21 -13.12 10.81 -7.73
CA MET A 21 -13.25 10.76 -6.28
C MET A 21 -12.23 11.68 -5.62
N ARG A 22 -12.70 12.51 -4.69
CA ARG A 22 -11.82 13.35 -3.86
C ARG A 22 -10.91 12.47 -2.99
N PRO A 23 -9.64 12.84 -2.75
CA PRO A 23 -8.73 12.02 -1.94
C PRO A 23 -9.25 11.72 -0.51
N GLY A 24 -9.92 12.66 0.16
CA GLY A 24 -10.54 12.39 1.48
C GLY A 24 -11.65 11.33 1.43
N ALA A 25 -12.46 11.33 0.36
CA ALA A 25 -13.46 10.29 0.14
C ALA A 25 -12.80 8.93 -0.18
N ALA A 26 -11.70 8.94 -0.93
CA ALA A 26 -10.91 7.74 -1.22
C ALA A 26 -10.31 7.12 0.05
N LEU A 27 -9.77 7.93 0.97
CA LEU A 27 -9.32 7.44 2.27
C LEU A 27 -10.46 6.83 3.09
N THR A 28 -11.63 7.47 3.08
CA THR A 28 -12.81 6.93 3.76
C THR A 28 -13.22 5.57 3.17
N ALA A 29 -13.21 5.44 1.85
CA ALA A 29 -13.49 4.19 1.17
C ALA A 29 -12.42 3.11 1.45
N LEU A 30 -11.14 3.48 1.50
CA LEU A 30 -10.04 2.58 1.88
C LEU A 30 -10.21 2.08 3.32
N ARG A 31 -10.60 2.95 4.27
CA ARG A 31 -10.80 2.57 5.67
C ARG A 31 -12.00 1.65 5.87
N THR A 32 -13.12 1.96 5.22
CA THR A 32 -14.38 1.23 5.40
C THR A 32 -14.41 -0.09 4.63
N HIS A 33 -13.89 -0.11 3.41
CA HIS A 33 -13.95 -1.26 2.51
C HIS A 33 -12.59 -1.51 1.81
N PRO A 34 -11.51 -1.77 2.55
CA PRO A 34 -10.14 -1.78 2.01
C PRO A 34 -9.96 -2.72 0.83
N ARG A 35 -10.51 -3.94 0.91
CA ARG A 35 -10.41 -4.93 -0.17
C ARG A 35 -11.09 -4.46 -1.45
N ASN A 36 -12.30 -3.89 -1.34
CA ASN A 36 -13.06 -3.43 -2.50
C ASN A 36 -12.39 -2.20 -3.13
N PHE A 37 -11.92 -1.28 -2.29
CA PHE A 37 -11.18 -0.11 -2.72
C PHE A 37 -9.91 -0.51 -3.49
N LEU A 38 -9.05 -1.35 -2.90
CA LEU A 38 -7.79 -1.80 -3.52
C LEU A 38 -8.01 -2.65 -4.78
N ARG A 39 -9.16 -3.32 -4.93
CA ARG A 39 -9.51 -4.05 -6.17
C ARG A 39 -10.01 -3.14 -7.29
N LYS A 40 -10.43 -1.92 -6.94
CA LYS A 40 -10.99 -0.95 -7.88
C LYS A 40 -9.97 0.12 -8.28
N PHE A 41 -9.15 0.60 -7.35
CA PHE A 41 -8.27 1.75 -7.56
C PHE A 41 -6.80 1.37 -7.37
N PRO A 42 -5.96 1.44 -8.42
CA PRO A 42 -4.53 1.16 -8.29
C PRO A 42 -3.85 2.24 -7.43
N ILE A 43 -3.01 1.82 -6.48
CA ILE A 43 -2.20 2.71 -5.65
C ILE A 43 -0.78 2.83 -6.22
N GLN A 44 -0.27 4.04 -6.36
CA GLN A 44 1.16 4.28 -6.55
C GLN A 44 1.78 4.71 -5.23
N GLY A 45 2.30 3.76 -4.46
CA GLY A 45 2.94 4.06 -3.17
C GLY A 45 4.40 4.48 -3.29
N ASN A 46 4.70 5.78 -3.31
CA ASN A 46 6.07 6.29 -3.22
C ASN A 46 6.38 6.71 -1.79
N PHE A 47 6.16 5.80 -0.83
CA PHE A 47 6.29 6.05 0.60
C PHE A 47 7.28 5.06 1.22
N ASP A 48 8.39 5.56 1.75
CA ASP A 48 9.36 4.79 2.53
C ASP A 48 9.88 5.70 3.65
N PRO A 49 9.48 5.49 4.91
CA PRO A 49 9.91 6.35 6.00
C PRO A 49 11.35 6.00 6.40
N MET A 50 12.11 7.00 6.87
CA MET A 50 13.49 6.77 7.34
C MET A 50 13.57 5.90 8.61
N VAL A 51 12.52 5.93 9.44
CA VAL A 51 12.39 5.12 10.65
C VAL A 51 10.94 4.67 10.79
N SER A 52 10.72 3.51 11.43
CA SER A 52 9.36 3.06 11.73
C SER A 52 8.73 3.94 12.81
N GLY A 53 7.49 4.39 12.61
CA GLY A 53 6.82 5.30 13.54
C GLY A 53 5.54 5.90 12.98
N MET A 54 4.84 6.67 13.81
CA MET A 54 3.70 7.47 13.35
C MET A 54 4.22 8.68 12.56
N THR A 55 3.64 8.92 11.39
CA THR A 55 3.99 10.04 10.51
C THR A 55 2.76 10.48 9.69
N THR A 56 2.94 11.44 8.79
CA THR A 56 1.91 11.88 7.85
C THR A 56 2.24 11.40 6.45
N ALA A 57 1.25 10.90 5.74
CA ALA A 57 1.31 10.66 4.30
C ALA A 57 0.25 11.50 3.58
N TYR A 58 0.39 11.62 2.26
CA TYR A 58 -0.48 12.43 1.41
C TYR A 58 -1.07 11.56 0.31
N LEU A 59 -2.40 11.58 0.16
CA LEU A 59 -3.10 10.87 -0.91
C LEU A 59 -3.50 11.84 -2.02
N PHE A 60 -3.17 11.50 -3.26
CA PHE A 60 -3.49 12.27 -4.46
C PHE A 60 -4.36 11.44 -5.39
N ASN A 61 -5.25 12.09 -6.15
CA ASN A 61 -5.93 11.44 -7.26
C ASN A 61 -5.06 11.62 -8.53
N GLY A 62 -4.58 10.51 -9.08
CA GLY A 62 -3.74 10.48 -10.29
C GLY A 62 -4.54 10.49 -11.61
N ALA A 63 -5.88 10.57 -11.53
CA ALA A 63 -6.87 10.67 -12.60
C ALA A 63 -6.93 9.53 -13.63
N ALA A 64 -5.87 8.73 -13.82
CA ALA A 64 -5.85 7.64 -14.79
C ALA A 64 -5.20 6.35 -14.25
N GLY A 65 -5.93 5.25 -14.36
CA GLY A 65 -5.56 3.88 -13.98
C GLY A 65 -6.24 2.87 -14.88
N GLN A 66 -5.65 1.68 -14.99
CA GLN A 66 -6.21 0.61 -15.81
C GLN A 66 -6.45 -0.65 -14.96
N ARG A 67 -7.38 -1.50 -15.36
CA ARG A 67 -7.62 -2.81 -14.73
C ARG A 67 -7.60 -3.89 -15.81
N PRO A 68 -6.90 -5.02 -15.61
CA PRO A 68 -6.84 -6.10 -16.59
C PRO A 68 -8.10 -6.95 -16.43
N GLY A 69 -8.80 -7.14 -17.53
CA GLY A 69 -10.11 -7.79 -17.59
C GLY A 69 -10.12 -9.31 -17.43
N ALA A 70 -9.19 -9.93 -16.68
CA ALA A 70 -9.17 -11.39 -16.56
C ALA A 70 -10.48 -11.98 -15.94
N ILE A 71 -11.30 -11.15 -15.28
CA ILE A 71 -12.62 -11.53 -14.73
C ILE A 71 -13.77 -11.19 -15.70
N LEU A 72 -13.57 -10.35 -16.71
CA LEU A 72 -14.60 -9.91 -17.66
C LEU A 72 -14.13 -10.19 -19.09
N LYS A 73 -14.21 -11.47 -19.48
CA LYS A 73 -13.84 -12.06 -20.77
C LYS A 73 -13.74 -11.07 -21.96
N THR A 74 -14.79 -10.30 -22.23
CA THR A 74 -14.90 -9.39 -23.39
C THR A 74 -14.94 -7.89 -23.05
N ALA A 75 -14.94 -7.49 -21.77
CA ALA A 75 -14.92 -6.08 -21.37
C ALA A 75 -13.47 -5.61 -21.21
N ARG A 76 -12.91 -5.14 -22.34
CA ARG A 76 -11.56 -4.59 -22.43
C ARG A 76 -11.42 -3.39 -21.47
N MET A 77 -10.41 -3.45 -20.61
CA MET A 77 -9.85 -2.36 -19.77
C MET A 77 -10.81 -1.19 -19.48
N HIS A 78 -11.60 -1.27 -18.41
CA HIS A 78 -12.21 -0.05 -17.88
C HIS A 78 -11.10 0.80 -17.24
N THR A 79 -10.98 2.05 -17.66
CA THR A 79 -10.18 3.04 -16.95
C THR A 79 -10.84 3.30 -15.60
N THR A 80 -10.07 3.17 -14.54
CA THR A 80 -10.44 3.63 -13.20
C THR A 80 -9.49 4.76 -12.83
N GLU A 81 -9.82 5.63 -11.91
CA GLU A 81 -8.82 6.56 -11.36
C GLU A 81 -7.71 5.80 -10.59
N THR A 82 -6.52 6.38 -10.53
CA THR A 82 -5.42 5.95 -9.65
C THR A 82 -5.33 6.85 -8.45
N PHE A 83 -4.74 6.34 -7.37
CA PHE A 83 -4.29 7.20 -6.28
C PHE A 83 -2.80 7.06 -6.03
N ASN A 84 -2.14 8.18 -5.78
CA ASN A 84 -0.73 8.21 -5.40
C ASN A 84 -0.63 8.45 -3.91
N ILE A 85 0.34 7.80 -3.25
CA ILE A 85 0.65 8.01 -1.84
C ILE A 85 2.12 8.43 -1.73
N GLN A 86 2.39 9.51 -1.00
CA GLN A 86 3.74 10.07 -0.85
C GLN A 86 3.97 10.57 0.60
N PRO A 87 5.24 10.68 1.06
CA PRO A 87 5.58 11.16 2.41
C PRO A 87 5.52 12.68 2.55
N MET A 88 5.42 13.41 1.43
CA MET A 88 5.36 14.86 1.38
C MET A 88 4.13 15.29 0.56
N PRO A 89 3.60 16.50 0.80
CA PRO A 89 2.58 17.05 -0.08
C PRO A 89 3.17 17.23 -1.48
N GLY A 90 2.28 17.33 -2.48
CA GLY A 90 2.70 17.66 -3.84
C GLY A 90 3.30 19.07 -3.90
N GLN A 91 3.89 19.42 -5.04
CA GLN A 91 4.65 20.68 -5.21
C GLN A 91 3.87 21.97 -4.84
N LEU A 92 2.54 21.92 -4.77
CA LEU A 92 1.68 23.06 -4.38
C LEU A 92 0.87 22.80 -3.09
N GLY A 93 1.35 21.94 -2.18
CA GLY A 93 0.57 21.56 -0.99
C GLY A 93 -0.55 20.56 -1.30
N GLU A 94 -0.45 19.90 -2.45
CA GLU A 94 -1.48 18.96 -2.93
C GLU A 94 -1.48 17.69 -2.10
N GLY A 95 -2.62 16.99 -2.14
CA GLY A 95 -2.82 15.72 -1.46
C GLY A 95 -3.52 15.89 -0.12
N HIS A 96 -4.44 14.98 0.17
CA HIS A 96 -5.09 14.98 1.47
C HIS A 96 -4.12 14.38 2.50
N PRO A 97 -3.69 15.15 3.52
CA PRO A 97 -2.83 14.63 4.56
C PRO A 97 -3.61 13.64 5.42
N PHE A 98 -2.96 12.55 5.83
CA PHE A 98 -3.52 11.62 6.79
C PHE A 98 -2.42 11.01 7.66
N PRO A 99 -2.70 10.80 8.95
CA PRO A 99 -1.75 10.17 9.83
C PRO A 99 -1.65 8.67 9.51
N VAL A 100 -0.47 8.10 9.66
CA VAL A 100 -0.17 6.70 9.30
C VAL A 100 0.94 6.11 10.17
N HIS A 101 0.89 4.81 10.39
CA HIS A 101 2.05 4.03 10.82
C HIS A 101 2.97 3.79 9.62
N GLY A 102 4.12 4.45 9.58
CA GLY A 102 5.16 4.16 8.60
C GLY A 102 6.05 3.02 9.08
N VAL A 103 6.30 2.02 8.22
CA VAL A 103 7.25 0.93 8.48
C VAL A 103 8.46 1.11 7.57
N HIS A 104 9.62 1.31 8.18
CA HIS A 104 10.89 1.48 7.47
C HIS A 104 11.38 0.17 6.86
N THR A 105 12.03 0.29 5.70
CA THR A 105 12.69 -0.82 5.01
C THR A 105 14.11 -1.01 5.53
N GLY A 106 14.31 -1.96 6.46
CA GLY A 106 15.63 -2.29 7.00
C GLY A 106 16.42 -3.26 6.11
N GLN A 107 17.75 -3.28 6.24
CA GLN A 107 18.59 -4.29 5.59
C GLN A 107 18.48 -5.64 6.29
N SER A 108 18.42 -6.74 5.52
CA SER A 108 18.23 -8.08 6.06
C SER A 108 19.46 -8.69 6.73
N SER A 109 20.63 -8.07 6.55
CA SER A 109 21.89 -8.40 7.24
C SER A 109 21.88 -7.97 8.70
N ALA A 110 21.05 -6.99 9.06
CA ALA A 110 20.76 -6.64 10.45
C ALA A 110 19.61 -7.51 10.98
N GLY A 111 19.56 -7.70 12.30
CA GLY A 111 18.41 -8.33 12.95
C GLY A 111 17.11 -7.58 12.62
N PRO A 112 15.97 -8.27 12.38
CA PRO A 112 14.72 -7.59 12.06
C PRO A 112 14.26 -6.64 13.18
N VAL A 113 14.03 -5.37 12.84
CA VAL A 113 13.44 -4.39 13.76
C VAL A 113 11.92 -4.44 13.62
N TRP A 114 11.27 -5.05 14.60
CA TRP A 114 9.83 -5.20 14.63
C TRP A 114 9.15 -3.92 15.07
N TYR A 115 8.17 -3.46 14.29
CA TYR A 115 7.30 -2.35 14.62
C TYR A 115 5.92 -2.88 15.04
N ARG A 116 5.44 -2.44 16.20
CA ARG A 116 4.14 -2.85 16.74
C ARG A 116 3.03 -1.94 16.25
N LEU A 117 2.08 -2.52 15.52
CA LEU A 117 0.78 -1.95 15.19
C LEU A 117 -0.20 -2.36 16.29
N ASP A 118 -0.45 -1.45 17.25
CA ASP A 118 -1.40 -1.68 18.34
C ASP A 118 -2.79 -1.09 18.02
N GLY A 119 -3.64 -0.97 19.05
CA GLY A 119 -4.96 -0.36 18.94
C GLY A 119 -4.95 1.18 18.97
N GLY A 120 -3.81 1.81 19.27
CA GLY A 120 -3.64 3.25 19.36
C GLY A 120 -3.23 3.90 18.04
N GLY A 121 -3.29 5.23 18.00
CA GLY A 121 -2.77 6.00 16.87
C GLY A 121 -3.52 5.79 15.54
N PRO A 122 -2.84 5.99 14.39
CA PRO A 122 -3.43 5.90 13.07
C PRO A 122 -4.08 4.55 12.75
N ASP A 123 -5.09 4.56 11.89
CA ASP A 123 -5.80 3.35 11.43
C ASP A 123 -5.24 2.78 10.12
N LEU A 124 -4.17 3.37 9.60
CA LEU A 124 -3.49 2.99 8.38
C LEU A 124 -2.02 2.69 8.66
N MET A 125 -1.46 1.74 7.91
CA MET A 125 -0.04 1.43 7.87
C MET A 125 0.45 1.42 6.42
N LEU A 126 1.61 2.02 6.20
CA LEU A 126 2.27 2.07 4.90
C LEU A 126 3.75 1.72 5.02
N THR A 127 4.30 1.21 3.93
CA THR A 127 5.72 0.90 3.78
C THR A 127 6.10 0.99 2.30
N ALA A 128 7.40 0.86 2.00
CA ALA A 128 7.89 0.88 0.63
C ALA A 128 7.26 -0.23 -0.23
N LYS A 129 7.29 -0.05 -1.55
CA LYS A 129 6.86 -1.10 -2.47
C LYS A 129 7.80 -2.31 -2.37
N LEU A 130 7.25 -3.52 -2.48
CA LEU A 130 8.07 -4.71 -2.61
C LEU A 130 8.61 -4.84 -4.04
N THR A 131 9.92 -4.72 -4.18
CA THR A 131 10.66 -4.92 -5.45
C THR A 131 11.85 -5.86 -5.25
N GLY A 132 11.67 -6.92 -4.46
CA GLY A 132 12.72 -7.84 -4.01
C GLY A 132 12.71 -8.05 -2.50
N CYS A 133 12.16 -7.09 -1.77
CA CYS A 133 12.00 -7.11 -0.31
C CYS A 133 10.99 -8.16 0.19
N THR A 134 11.06 -8.42 1.49
CA THR A 134 10.11 -9.26 2.22
C THR A 134 9.44 -8.44 3.31
N PHE A 135 8.11 -8.41 3.30
CA PHE A 135 7.31 -7.89 4.40
C PHE A 135 6.88 -9.05 5.29
N VAL A 136 6.88 -8.88 6.60
CA VAL A 136 6.48 -9.92 7.54
C VAL A 136 5.52 -9.34 8.56
N ALA A 137 4.48 -10.10 8.90
CA ALA A 137 3.54 -9.79 9.97
C ALA A 137 3.35 -10.97 10.91
N ARG A 138 3.24 -10.72 12.22
CA ARG A 138 2.97 -11.75 13.24
C ARG A 138 2.06 -11.21 14.34
N PRO A 139 1.22 -12.05 14.96
CA PRO A 139 0.43 -11.63 16.12
C PRO A 139 1.34 -11.28 17.30
N VAL A 140 0.87 -10.37 18.15
CA VAL A 140 1.50 -10.10 19.44
C VAL A 140 0.88 -10.98 20.52
N ALA A 141 1.69 -11.82 21.16
CA ALA A 141 1.23 -12.69 22.24
C ALA A 141 0.57 -11.87 23.36
N GLY A 142 -0.61 -12.31 23.81
CA GLY A 142 -1.35 -11.65 24.89
C GLY A 142 -1.98 -10.29 24.54
N THR A 143 -1.87 -9.80 23.30
CA THR A 143 -2.54 -8.56 22.86
C THR A 143 -3.40 -8.79 21.62
N PRO A 144 -4.69 -9.16 21.81
CA PRO A 144 -5.60 -9.36 20.69
C PRO A 144 -5.67 -8.14 19.77
N GLY A 145 -5.60 -8.38 18.46
CA GLY A 145 -5.66 -7.34 17.43
C GLY A 145 -4.38 -6.55 17.21
N ALA A 146 -3.36 -6.68 18.06
CA ALA A 146 -2.04 -6.10 17.80
C ALA A 146 -1.18 -7.00 16.91
N VAL A 147 -0.40 -6.37 16.04
CA VAL A 147 0.43 -7.03 15.03
C VAL A 147 1.82 -6.44 15.09
N GLU A 148 2.84 -7.29 15.06
CA GLU A 148 4.21 -6.87 14.79
C GLU A 148 4.51 -7.04 13.32
N VAL A 149 5.12 -6.02 12.72
CA VAL A 149 5.47 -6.00 11.31
C VAL A 149 6.92 -5.58 11.11
N THR A 150 7.53 -6.08 10.03
CA THR A 150 8.86 -5.64 9.58
C THR A 150 8.92 -5.67 8.06
N HIS A 151 9.69 -4.76 7.48
CA HIS A 151 10.01 -4.76 6.05
C HIS A 151 11.52 -4.86 5.89
N LEU A 152 11.98 -5.93 5.23
CA LEU A 152 13.39 -6.21 5.01
C LEU A 152 13.74 -6.17 3.52
N GLN A 153 14.76 -5.40 3.17
CA GLN A 153 15.43 -5.45 1.89
C GLN A 153 16.54 -6.52 1.93
N PRO A 154 16.67 -7.38 0.90
CA PRO A 154 17.71 -8.40 0.87
C PRO A 154 19.10 -7.74 0.83
N HIS A 155 20.00 -8.17 1.70
CA HIS A 155 21.38 -7.73 1.78
C HIS A 155 22.27 -8.94 2.12
N ASN A 156 23.27 -9.23 1.27
CA ASN A 156 24.08 -10.47 1.32
C ASN A 156 23.27 -11.77 1.17
N GLU A 157 22.03 -11.67 0.69
CA GLU A 157 21.16 -12.79 0.31
C GLU A 157 20.23 -12.34 -0.82
N THR A 158 19.66 -13.28 -1.56
CA THR A 158 18.62 -13.02 -2.54
C THR A 158 17.27 -12.77 -1.86
N GLY A 159 16.33 -12.09 -2.53
CA GLY A 159 14.97 -11.97 -2.00
C GLY A 159 14.27 -13.30 -1.77
N GLN A 160 14.68 -14.36 -2.50
CA GLN A 160 14.18 -15.72 -2.32
C GLN A 160 14.68 -16.33 -1.01
N GLN A 161 15.98 -16.21 -0.73
CA GLN A 161 16.60 -16.64 0.52
C GLN A 161 16.00 -15.88 1.71
N LEU A 162 15.82 -14.56 1.59
CA LEU A 162 15.18 -13.75 2.62
C LEU A 162 13.75 -14.21 2.91
N ASN A 163 12.93 -14.43 1.87
CA ASN A 163 11.57 -14.91 2.07
C ASN A 163 11.57 -16.27 2.78
N ALA A 164 12.37 -17.23 2.31
CA ALA A 164 12.45 -18.56 2.92
C ALA A 164 12.88 -18.51 4.39
N ARG A 165 13.85 -17.66 4.72
CA ARG A 165 14.34 -17.45 6.10
C ARG A 165 13.27 -16.86 7.02
N MET A 166 12.41 -15.99 6.50
CA MET A 166 11.35 -15.36 7.27
C MET A 166 10.03 -16.15 7.27
N ASP A 167 9.88 -17.17 6.42
CA ASP A 167 8.68 -18.01 6.36
C ASP A 167 8.74 -19.12 7.42
N VAL A 168 8.58 -18.73 8.69
CA VAL A 168 8.65 -19.62 9.86
C VAL A 168 7.30 -19.71 10.58
N PRO A 169 7.04 -20.78 11.36
CA PRO A 169 5.78 -20.92 12.11
C PRO A 169 5.48 -19.73 13.01
N GLY A 170 4.22 -19.29 13.03
CA GLY A 170 3.75 -18.18 13.87
C GLY A 170 3.85 -16.78 13.22
N GLN A 171 4.40 -16.65 12.01
CA GLN A 171 4.40 -15.40 11.26
C GLN A 171 4.03 -15.60 9.79
N GLN A 172 3.74 -14.50 9.10
CA GLN A 172 3.33 -14.48 7.70
C GLN A 172 4.34 -13.65 6.90
N ALA A 173 5.24 -14.33 6.18
CA ALA A 173 6.17 -13.67 5.28
C ALA A 173 5.54 -13.47 3.90
N TRP A 174 5.74 -12.28 3.32
CA TRP A 174 5.33 -11.92 1.98
C TRP A 174 6.51 -11.31 1.21
N GLY A 175 7.32 -12.18 0.62
CA GLY A 175 8.54 -11.85 -0.10
C GLY A 175 8.59 -12.38 -1.53
N ARG A 176 9.80 -12.42 -2.08
CA ARG A 176 10.08 -12.99 -3.42
C ARG A 176 9.49 -14.41 -3.46
N PHE A 177 8.81 -14.76 -4.57
CA PHE A 177 7.90 -15.90 -4.79
C PHE A 177 6.41 -15.62 -4.61
N LYS A 178 6.01 -14.77 -3.65
CA LYS A 178 4.59 -14.44 -3.43
C LYS A 178 4.09 -13.29 -4.32
N TYR A 179 5.01 -12.62 -5.01
CA TYR A 179 4.72 -11.63 -6.05
C TYR A 179 5.68 -11.77 -7.25
N ASP A 180 5.16 -12.26 -8.38
CA ASP A 180 5.93 -12.54 -9.61
C ASP A 180 6.79 -11.35 -10.06
N ILE A 181 7.92 -11.64 -10.68
CA ILE A 181 9.18 -11.02 -10.25
C ILE A 181 9.76 -9.91 -11.13
N ASP A 182 9.32 -9.74 -12.39
CA ASP A 182 10.08 -8.90 -13.33
C ASP A 182 9.35 -7.65 -13.82
N SER A 183 8.02 -7.60 -13.74
CA SER A 183 7.22 -6.45 -14.21
C SER A 183 6.28 -5.84 -13.17
N ARG A 184 6.41 -6.21 -11.89
CA ARG A 184 5.40 -5.88 -10.87
C ARG A 184 5.94 -5.07 -9.70
N SER A 185 5.10 -4.16 -9.23
CA SER A 185 5.27 -3.50 -7.94
C SER A 185 4.13 -3.95 -7.02
N VAL A 186 4.44 -4.19 -5.75
CA VAL A 186 3.44 -4.55 -4.75
C VAL A 186 3.41 -3.47 -3.68
N ASN A 187 2.26 -2.83 -3.51
CA ASN A 187 2.03 -1.99 -2.34
C ASN A 187 1.55 -2.87 -1.20
N VAL A 188 2.13 -2.70 -0.02
CA VAL A 188 1.64 -3.30 1.23
C VAL A 188 0.97 -2.21 2.04
N ILE A 189 -0.31 -2.41 2.35
CA ILE A 189 -1.15 -1.42 3.03
C ILE A 189 -1.87 -2.11 4.18
N GLY A 190 -1.65 -1.65 5.41
CA GLY A 190 -2.40 -2.07 6.58
C GLY A 190 -3.59 -1.15 6.83
N VAL A 191 -4.73 -1.71 7.19
CA VAL A 191 -5.93 -0.97 7.58
C VAL A 191 -6.51 -1.61 8.84
N ARG A 192 -6.71 -0.83 9.90
CA ARG A 192 -7.36 -1.29 11.12
C ARG A 192 -8.87 -1.16 10.98
N VAL A 193 -9.57 -2.28 10.89
CA VAL A 193 -11.03 -2.35 10.71
C VAL A 193 -11.63 -3.04 11.92
N ALA A 194 -12.56 -2.37 12.62
CA ALA A 194 -13.19 -2.89 13.84
C ALA A 194 -12.16 -3.35 14.90
N GLY A 195 -11.11 -2.54 15.11
CA GLY A 195 -10.04 -2.82 16.07
C GLY A 195 -9.04 -3.90 15.65
N GLN A 196 -9.17 -4.48 14.45
CA GLN A 196 -8.30 -5.55 13.96
C GLN A 196 -7.51 -5.09 12.73
N TRP A 197 -6.19 -5.30 12.74
CA TRP A 197 -5.34 -5.01 11.59
C TRP A 197 -5.56 -6.02 10.46
N LYS A 198 -5.82 -5.49 9.27
CA LYS A 198 -5.87 -6.24 8.01
C LYS A 198 -4.81 -5.66 7.08
N ILE A 199 -3.87 -6.48 6.65
CA ILE A 199 -2.78 -6.07 5.77
C ILE A 199 -3.03 -6.66 4.39
N TYR A 200 -2.96 -5.80 3.38
CA TYR A 200 -3.25 -6.13 2.00
C TYR A 200 -2.01 -5.92 1.13
N ALA A 201 -1.78 -6.85 0.21
CA ALA A 201 -0.84 -6.69 -0.89
C ALA A 201 -1.62 -6.39 -2.17
N GLN A 202 -1.40 -5.21 -2.76
CA GLN A 202 -1.93 -4.85 -4.08
C GLN A 202 -0.82 -4.98 -5.12
N LYS A 203 -0.99 -5.94 -6.02
CA LYS A 203 -0.03 -6.24 -7.10
C LYS A 203 -0.41 -5.47 -8.35
N ILE A 204 0.50 -4.64 -8.84
CA ILE A 204 0.28 -3.76 -9.98
C ILE A 204 1.34 -4.03 -11.04
N ASP A 205 0.92 -4.05 -12.30
CA ASP A 205 1.80 -4.01 -13.46
C ASP A 205 2.51 -2.65 -13.56
N LYS A 206 3.85 -2.64 -13.52
CA LYS A 206 4.66 -1.40 -13.46
C LYS A 206 4.43 -0.48 -14.67
N HIS A 207 4.11 -1.03 -15.84
CA HIS A 207 4.00 -0.25 -17.07
C HIS A 207 2.57 0.20 -17.34
N ALA A 208 1.61 -0.71 -17.16
CA ALA A 208 0.20 -0.42 -17.47
C ALA A 208 -0.59 0.14 -16.28
N MET A 209 0.03 0.30 -15.10
CA MET A 209 -0.65 0.72 -13.87
C MET A 209 -1.90 -0.12 -13.56
N THR A 210 -1.78 -1.40 -13.88
CA THR A 210 -2.90 -2.31 -14.01
C THR A 210 -2.98 -3.26 -12.81
N ILE A 211 -4.09 -3.28 -12.06
CA ILE A 211 -4.26 -4.15 -10.87
C ILE A 211 -4.30 -5.62 -11.28
N ARG A 212 -3.28 -6.40 -10.95
CA ARG A 212 -3.25 -7.84 -11.23
C ARG A 212 -4.01 -8.63 -10.17
N SER A 213 -3.76 -8.33 -8.90
CA SER A 213 -4.42 -8.99 -7.79
C SER A 213 -4.36 -8.16 -6.51
N VAL A 214 -5.25 -8.50 -5.58
CA VAL A 214 -5.26 -7.98 -4.21
C VAL A 214 -5.46 -9.15 -3.27
N HIS A 215 -4.53 -9.34 -2.35
CA HIS A 215 -4.57 -10.39 -1.33
C HIS A 215 -4.55 -9.76 0.05
N ARG A 216 -5.34 -10.29 0.98
CA ARG A 216 -5.11 -10.04 2.40
C ARG A 216 -4.00 -10.98 2.85
N ILE A 217 -2.86 -10.41 3.22
CA ILE A 217 -1.66 -11.15 3.62
C ILE A 217 -1.58 -11.32 5.14
N TYR A 218 -2.37 -10.56 5.90
CA TYR A 218 -2.51 -10.74 7.34
C TYR A 218 -3.87 -10.24 7.87
N PRO A 219 -4.55 -11.01 8.74
CA PRO A 219 -4.47 -12.47 8.74
C PRO A 219 -4.79 -12.98 7.32
N PRO A 220 -4.20 -14.08 6.83
CA PRO A 220 -4.47 -14.55 5.48
C PRO A 220 -5.97 -14.81 5.25
N GLU A 221 -6.40 -14.69 4.00
CA GLU A 221 -7.74 -15.12 3.54
C GLU A 221 -7.85 -16.64 3.45
#